data_AF-A0A0H5PWH5-F1
#
_entry.id   AF-A0A0H5PWH5-F1
#
_cell.length_a   1.000
_cell.length_b   1.000
_cell.length_c   1.000
_cell.angle_alpha   90.00
_cell.angle_beta   90.00
_cell.angle_gamma   90.00
#
_symmetry.space_group_name_H-M   'P 1'
#
loop_
_entity.id
_entity.type
_entity.pdbx_description
1 polymer ?
#
loop_
_entity_poly.entity_id
_entity_poly.type
_entity_poly.pdbx_seq_one_letter_code
_entity_poly.pdbx_strand_id
1 'polypeptide(L)' 'MGTYHSLESLPDDVFDDFPPDVKRAFFEHGRAIAALRLYKHRGWNDHAVRFQFDRSARRLAGALEQFEHDEFNPPLF' A
#
# COMPACT_ATOMS: atom_id res chain seq x y z
N MET A 1 1.83 -19.07 10.47
CA MET A 1 0.94 -17.95 10.08
C MET A 1 1.83 -16.73 9.87
N GLY A 2 2.22 -16.46 8.62
CA GLY A 2 3.11 -15.35 8.28
C GLY A 2 2.30 -14.07 8.11
N THR A 3 2.64 -13.05 8.89
CA THR A 3 2.13 -11.69 8.75
C THR A 3 2.81 -11.01 7.56
N TYR A 4 2.07 -10.77 6.47
CA TYR A 4 2.51 -10.00 5.31
C TYR A 4 2.68 -8.52 5.71
N HIS A 5 3.87 -8.14 6.21
CA HIS A 5 4.11 -6.81 6.79
C HIS A 5 4.87 -5.84 5.88
N SER A 6 5.21 -6.19 4.64
CA SER A 6 5.79 -5.24 3.67
C SER A 6 5.71 -5.74 2.23
N LEU A 7 5.78 -4.82 1.27
CA LEU A 7 5.90 -5.08 -0.19
C LEU A 7 6.97 -6.13 -0.52
N GLU A 8 8.06 -6.17 0.25
CA GLU A 8 9.17 -7.12 0.10
C GLU A 8 8.80 -8.58 0.43
N SER A 9 7.62 -8.81 1.03
CA SER A 9 7.12 -10.15 1.37
C SER A 9 6.05 -10.67 0.42
N LEU A 10 5.62 -9.87 -0.56
CA LEU A 10 4.77 -10.33 -1.65
C LEU A 10 5.67 -10.96 -2.73
N PRO A 11 5.38 -12.19 -3.15
CA PRO A 11 6.04 -12.79 -4.31
C PRO A 11 5.85 -11.88 -5.55
N ASP A 12 6.92 -11.67 -6.33
CA ASP A 12 6.91 -10.78 -7.50
C ASP A 12 5.83 -11.17 -8.53
N ASP A 13 5.57 -12.47 -8.66
CA ASP A 13 4.52 -13.05 -9.51
C ASP A 13 3.12 -12.61 -9.10
N VAL A 14 2.82 -12.56 -7.80
CA VAL A 14 1.52 -12.07 -7.29
C VAL A 14 1.39 -10.57 -7.48
N PHE A 15 2.51 -9.84 -7.39
CA PHE A 15 2.48 -8.39 -7.59
C PHE A 15 2.17 -8.01 -9.04
N ASP A 16 2.68 -8.78 -10.00
CA ASP A 16 2.46 -8.54 -11.43
C ASP A 16 1.00 -8.73 -11.87
N ASP A 17 0.22 -9.53 -11.14
CA ASP A 17 -1.20 -9.75 -11.44
C ASP A 17 -2.11 -8.63 -10.90
N PHE A 18 -1.62 -7.77 -10.01
CA PHE A 18 -2.45 -6.69 -9.48
C PHE A 18 -2.83 -5.64 -10.55
N PRO A 19 -4.04 -5.07 -10.47
CA PRO A 19 -4.45 -4.00 -11.34
C PRO A 19 -3.60 -2.73 -11.13
N PRO A 20 -3.50 -1.85 -12.14
CA PRO A 20 -2.67 -0.64 -12.08
C PRO A 20 -2.96 0.27 -10.88
N ASP A 21 -4.21 0.34 -10.44
CA ASP A 21 -4.61 1.17 -9.29
C ASP A 21 -4.06 0.64 -7.97
N VAL A 22 -4.08 -0.68 -7.77
CA VAL A 22 -3.49 -1.33 -6.60
C VAL A 22 -1.97 -1.17 -6.61
N LYS A 23 -1.31 -1.39 -7.75
CA LYS A 23 0.13 -1.17 -7.92
C LYS A 23 0.54 0.26 -7.60
N ARG A 24 -0.22 1.25 -8.08
CA ARG A 24 0.01 2.67 -7.78
C ARG A 24 -0.15 2.96 -6.29
N ALA A 25 -1.20 2.43 -5.66
CA ALA A 25 -1.42 2.61 -4.23
C ALA A 25 -0.29 2.00 -3.39
N PHE A 26 0.21 0.82 -3.77
CA PHE A 26 1.39 0.21 -3.16
C PHE A 26 2.63 1.08 -3.28
N PHE A 27 2.92 1.61 -4.47
CA PHE A 27 4.06 2.50 -4.69
C PHE A 27 3.98 3.76 -3.83
N GLU A 28 2.81 4.41 -3.77
CA GLU A 28 2.59 5.58 -2.91
C GLU A 28 2.81 5.25 -1.43
N HIS A 29 2.32 4.09 -0.98
CA HIS A 29 2.48 3.64 0.40
C HIS A 29 3.94 3.34 0.75
N GLY A 30 4.67 2.64 -0.13
CA GLY A 30 6.09 2.35 0.04
C GLY A 30 6.93 3.63 0.15
N ARG A 31 6.65 4.64 -0.68
CA ARG A 31 7.32 5.95 -0.58
C ARG A 31 7.03 6.66 0.75
N ALA A 32 5.80 6.59 1.24
CA ALA A 32 5.43 7.21 2.51
C ALA A 32 6.11 6.51 3.71
N ILE A 33 6.23 5.17 3.68
CA ILE A 33 7.00 4.41 4.68
C ILE A 33 8.47 4.82 4.66
N ALA A 34 9.09 4.88 3.48
CA ALA A 34 10.49 5.25 3.34
C ALA A 34 10.75 6.66 3.89
N ALA A 35 9.87 7.61 3.55
CA ALA A 35 9.92 8.97 4.09
C ALA A 35 9.79 8.99 5.62
N LEU A 36 8.84 8.23 6.18
CA LEU A 36 8.64 8.16 7.63
C LEU A 36 9.86 7.56 8.34
N ARG A 37 10.45 6.49 7.80
CA ARG A 37 11.68 5.88 8.33
C ARG A 37 12.84 6.89 8.33
N LEU A 38 13.02 7.63 7.23
CA LEU A 38 14.05 8.65 7.12
C LEU A 38 13.87 9.76 8.16
N TYR A 39 12.65 10.29 8.31
CA TYR A 39 12.36 11.37 9.27
C TYR A 39 12.59 10.93 10.71
N LYS A 40 12.14 9.72 11.07
CA LYS A 40 12.40 9.12 12.39
C LYS A 40 13.88 8.95 12.66
N HIS A 41 14.63 8.43 11.69
CA HIS A 41 16.07 8.26 11.80
C HIS A 41 16.82 9.58 11.97
N ARG A 42 16.35 10.67 11.33
CA ARG A 42 16.96 12.00 11.44
C ARG A 42 16.47 12.82 12.63
N GLY A 43 15.47 12.34 13.38
CA GLY A 43 14.86 13.08 14.49
C GLY A 43 14.10 14.34 14.02
N TRP A 44 13.67 14.38 12.77
CA TRP A 44 12.89 15.51 12.23
C TRP A 44 11.43 15.42 12.67
N ASN A 45 10.74 16.57 12.69
CA ASN A 45 9.30 16.60 12.89
C ASN A 45 8.60 15.80 11.78
N ASP A 46 7.92 14.71 12.16
CA ASP A 46 7.33 13.75 11.24
C ASP A 46 5.81 13.88 11.09
N HIS A 47 5.16 14.90 11.68
CA HIS A 47 3.70 15.02 11.68
C HIS A 47 3.09 15.02 10.27
N ALA A 48 3.64 15.82 9.35
CA ALA A 48 3.16 15.87 7.96
C ALA A 48 3.39 14.55 7.22
N VAL A 49 4.51 13.88 7.50
CA VAL A 49 4.86 12.59 6.88
C VAL A 49 3.98 11.47 7.42
N ARG A 50 3.64 11.48 8.71
CA ARG A 50 2.68 10.57 9.33
C ARG A 50 1.29 10.72 8.72
N PHE A 51 0.82 11.95 8.55
CA PHE A 51 -0.44 12.20 7.87
C PHE A 51 -0.45 11.64 6.44
N GLN A 52 0.64 11.84 5.69
CA GLN A 52 0.78 11.29 4.34
C GLN A 52 0.84 9.75 4.35
N PHE A 53 1.54 9.16 5.32
CA PHE A 53 1.57 7.71 5.54
C PHE A 53 0.17 7.16 5.80
N ASP A 54 -0.58 7.74 6.74
CA ASP A 54 -1.95 7.30 7.07
C ASP A 54 -2.88 7.43 5.85
N ARG A 55 -2.75 8.50 5.07
CA ARG A 55 -3.50 8.68 3.82
C ARG A 55 -3.18 7.61 2.80
N SER A 56 -1.90 7.30 2.59
CA SER A 56 -1.47 6.26 1.65
C SER A 56 -1.92 4.86 2.09
N ALA A 57 -1.91 4.58 3.40
CA ALA A 57 -2.37 3.33 3.96
C ALA A 57 -3.88 3.12 3.69
N ARG A 58 -4.70 4.16 3.91
CA ARG A 58 -6.14 4.10 3.59
C ARG A 58 -6.42 3.90 2.12
N ARG A 59 -5.64 4.53 1.24
CA ARG A 59 -5.76 4.34 -0.22
C ARG A 59 -5.43 2.92 -0.64
N LEU A 60 -4.37 2.36 -0.09
CA LEU A 60 -3.98 0.98 -0.37
C LEU A 60 -5.06 0.01 0.12
N ALA A 61 -5.56 0.18 1.35
CA ALA A 61 -6.65 -0.63 1.87
C ALA A 61 -7.89 -0.59 0.98
N GLY A 62 -8.34 0.61 0.59
CA GLY A 62 -9.51 0.74 -0.29
C GLY A 62 -9.29 0.17 -1.70
N ALA A 63 -8.07 0.27 -2.25
CA ALA A 63 -7.75 -0.33 -3.54
C ALA A 63 -7.76 -1.87 -3.48
N LEU A 64 -7.27 -2.45 -2.38
CA LEU A 64 -7.31 -3.89 -2.15
C LEU A 64 -8.73 -4.40 -1.91
N GLU A 65 -9.53 -3.70 -1.11
CA GLU A 65 -10.95 -4.02 -0.89
C GLU A 65 -11.74 -3.99 -2.20
N GLN A 66 -11.50 -2.98 -3.04
CA GLN A 66 -12.15 -2.88 -4.35
C GLN A 66 -11.73 -4.03 -5.27
N PHE A 67 -10.43 -4.33 -5.33
CA PHE A 67 -9.92 -5.44 -6.13
C PHE A 67 -10.52 -6.79 -5.68
N GLU A 68 -10.54 -7.04 -4.37
CA GLU A 68 -11.18 -8.23 -3.79
C GLU A 68 -12.67 -8.28 -4.16
N HIS A 69 -13.38 -7.15 -4.07
CA HIS A 69 -14.77 -7.07 -4.49
C HIS A 69 -14.97 -7.43 -5.97
N ASP A 70 -14.14 -6.88 -6.85
CA ASP A 70 -14.24 -7.11 -8.30
C ASP A 70 -13.88 -8.56 -8.67
N GLU A 71 -12.97 -9.19 -7.94
CA GLU A 71 -12.58 -10.60 -8.14
C GLU A 71 -13.67 -11.58 -7.69
N PHE A 72 -14.32 -11.32 -6.54
CA PHE A 72 -15.36 -12.19 -5.99
C PHE A 72 -16.78 -11.88 -6.50
N ASN A 73 -17.00 -10.70 -7.05
CA ASN A 73 -18.29 -10.24 -7.58
C ASN A 73 -18.10 -9.62 -8.97
N PRO A 74 -17.73 -10.41 -9.98
CA PRO A 74 -17.52 -9.90 -11.33
C PRO A 74 -18.82 -9.25 -11.83
N PRO A 75 -18.74 -8.10 -12.52
CA PRO A 75 -19.92 -7.41 -13.00
C PRO A 75 -20.75 -8.34 -13.90
N LEU A 76 -22.05 -8.44 -13.61
CA LEU A 76 -23.02 -9.25 -14.35
C LEU A 76 -23.37 -8.61 -15.70
N PHE A 77 -22.40 -8.31 -16.56
CA PHE A 77 -22.64 -7.75 -17.89
C PHE A 77 -21.65 -8.30 -18.92
#